data_AF-A0A1X7UT72-F1
#
_entry.id   AF-A0A1X7UT72-F1
#
_cell.length_a   1.000
_cell.length_b   1.000
_cell.length_c   1.000
_cell.angle_alpha   90.00
_cell.angle_beta   90.00
_cell.angle_gamma   90.00
#
_symmetry.space_group_name_H-M   'P 1'
#
loop_
_entity.id
_entity.type
_entity.pdbx_description
1 polymer ?
#
loop_
_entity_poly.entity_id
_entity_poly.type
_entity_poly.pdbx_seq_one_letter_code
_entity_poly.pdbx_strand_id
1 'polypeptide(L)'
;MLSLIVLAFSLSLLSLSPSCEGVFEGKFTTDQGSNCEWKEVNHNPTSVAFLLECSCKSATDGKFFEYSCEYEGNPHDCEYFDKTGGAPRFFHQIANYFKERSHACLADSVDVSKVTKICSNMSTHLLTRREAGKGRNGDPKRCSNEGSRKRREL
;
A
#
# COMPACT_ATOMS: atom_id res chain seq x y z
N MET A 1 -3.00 -64.93 20.51
CA MET A 1 -2.51 -63.87 21.41
C MET A 1 -2.83 -62.55 20.75
N LEU A 2 -3.57 -61.68 21.45
CA LEU A 2 -4.18 -60.47 20.90
C LEU A 2 -3.17 -59.35 20.61
N SER A 3 -3.42 -58.67 19.50
CA SER A 3 -2.80 -57.42 19.05
C SER A 3 -2.93 -56.30 20.09
N LEU A 4 -1.85 -55.53 20.28
CA LEU A 4 -1.91 -54.17 20.82
C LEU A 4 -1.18 -53.22 19.86
N ILE A 5 -1.97 -52.47 19.09
CA ILE A 5 -1.50 -51.37 18.26
C ILE A 5 -1.44 -50.15 19.16
N VAL A 6 -0.21 -49.70 19.49
CA VAL A 6 0.02 -48.45 20.21
C VAL A 6 -0.13 -47.31 19.21
N LEU A 7 -1.26 -46.61 19.25
CA LEU A 7 -1.49 -45.39 18.47
C LEU A 7 -0.63 -44.27 19.05
N ALA A 8 0.50 -43.98 18.40
CA ALA A 8 1.29 -42.79 18.64
C ALA A 8 0.52 -41.58 18.09
N PHE A 9 -0.20 -40.88 18.96
CA PHE A 9 -0.74 -39.56 18.66
C PHE A 9 0.41 -38.55 18.65
N SER A 10 0.98 -38.31 17.47
CA SER A 10 1.84 -37.16 17.21
C SER A 10 0.99 -35.89 17.28
N LEU A 11 0.92 -35.28 18.46
CA LEU A 11 0.45 -33.91 18.64
C LEU A 11 1.49 -32.98 18.00
N SER A 12 1.32 -32.72 16.71
CA SER A 12 2.00 -31.62 16.02
C SER A 12 1.54 -30.33 16.68
N LEU A 13 2.33 -29.83 17.65
CA LEU A 13 2.23 -28.46 18.12
C LEU A 13 2.51 -27.55 16.92
N LEU A 14 1.44 -27.09 16.27
CA LEU A 14 1.46 -25.91 15.42
C LEU A 14 1.88 -24.74 16.34
N SER A 15 3.17 -24.43 16.34
CA SER A 15 3.65 -23.16 16.85
C SER A 15 3.05 -22.07 15.96
N LEU A 16 1.88 -21.56 16.34
CA LEU A 16 1.45 -20.24 15.89
C LEU A 16 2.43 -19.25 16.52
N SER A 17 3.51 -18.96 15.82
CA SER A 17 4.31 -17.78 16.08
C SER A 17 3.39 -16.57 15.93
N PRO A 18 3.22 -15.73 16.97
CA PRO A 18 2.55 -14.46 16.82
C PRO A 18 3.54 -13.52 16.13
N SER A 19 3.68 -13.62 14.82
CA SER A 19 4.27 -12.54 14.02
C SER A 19 3.21 -11.45 13.85
N CYS A 20 2.81 -10.84 14.95
CA CYS A 20 2.20 -9.51 14.95
C CYS A 20 3.34 -8.48 14.84
N GLU A 21 4.12 -8.54 13.76
CA GLU A 21 4.87 -7.36 13.31
C GLU A 21 3.85 -6.47 12.60
N GLY A 22 3.64 -5.28 13.15
CA GLY A 22 2.46 -4.46 12.89
C GLY A 22 2.30 -4.12 11.42
N VAL A 23 1.21 -4.59 10.82
CA VAL A 23 0.75 -4.13 9.50
C VAL A 23 0.44 -2.64 9.61
N PHE A 24 1.20 -1.79 8.92
CA PHE A 24 0.87 -0.36 8.86
C PHE A 24 -0.32 -0.10 7.94
N GLU A 25 -1.24 0.77 8.35
CA GLU A 25 -2.41 1.14 7.55
C GLU A 25 -2.82 2.60 7.78
N GLY A 26 -3.63 3.14 6.88
CA GLY A 26 -4.17 4.48 7.03
C GLY A 26 -5.14 4.87 5.93
N LYS A 27 -5.63 6.12 6.02
CA LYS A 27 -6.59 6.68 5.07
C LYS A 27 -6.19 8.10 4.67
N PHE A 28 -6.46 8.48 3.43
CA PHE A 28 -6.32 9.85 2.96
C PHE A 28 -7.32 10.14 1.84
N THR A 29 -7.51 11.42 1.56
CA THR A 29 -8.27 11.88 0.39
C THR A 29 -7.31 12.58 -0.57
N THR A 30 -7.33 12.20 -1.85
CA THR A 30 -6.50 12.84 -2.88
C THR A 30 -6.97 14.26 -3.18
N ASP A 31 -6.14 15.07 -3.85
CA ASP A 31 -6.51 16.43 -4.26
C ASP A 31 -7.76 16.51 -5.15
N GLN A 32 -8.10 15.44 -5.90
CA GLN A 32 -9.33 15.36 -6.68
C GLN A 32 -10.50 14.70 -5.93
N GLY A 33 -10.34 14.35 -4.65
CA GLY A 33 -11.44 13.85 -3.82
C GLY A 33 -11.65 12.34 -3.84
N SER A 34 -10.68 11.54 -4.32
CA SER A 34 -10.73 10.09 -4.11
C SER A 34 -10.41 9.77 -2.66
N ASN A 35 -11.29 9.03 -1.99
CA ASN A 35 -11.03 8.50 -0.66
C ASN A 35 -10.26 7.19 -0.79
N CYS A 36 -9.05 7.15 -0.24
CA CYS A 36 -8.15 6.02 -0.32
C CYS A 36 -7.84 5.45 1.06
N GLU A 37 -7.84 4.14 1.13
CA GLU A 37 -7.30 3.36 2.24
C GLU A 37 -6.01 2.71 1.75
N TRP A 38 -5.01 2.64 2.62
CA TRP A 38 -3.76 1.98 2.31
C TRP A 38 -3.36 1.05 3.44
N LYS A 39 -2.66 -0.02 3.07
CA LYS A 39 -2.03 -0.93 4.02
C LYS A 39 -0.72 -1.47 3.47
N GLU A 40 0.18 -1.76 4.38
CA GLU A 40 1.36 -2.55 4.13
C GLU A 40 0.98 -4.02 3.90
N VAL A 41 1.66 -4.65 2.97
CA VAL A 41 1.54 -6.09 2.70
C VAL A 41 2.96 -6.65 2.62
N ASN A 42 3.29 -7.59 3.51
CA ASN A 42 4.56 -8.28 3.46
C ASN A 42 4.46 -9.45 2.48
N HIS A 43 5.08 -9.32 1.30
CA HIS A 43 5.09 -10.40 0.30
C HIS A 43 6.17 -11.43 0.60
N ASN A 44 7.33 -10.98 1.06
CA ASN A 44 8.44 -11.81 1.50
C ASN A 44 9.29 -11.06 2.54
N PRO A 45 10.30 -11.70 3.18
CA PRO A 45 11.07 -11.08 4.26
C PRO A 45 11.83 -9.80 3.89
N THR A 46 11.96 -9.49 2.60
CA THR A 46 12.72 -8.35 2.08
C THR A 46 11.86 -7.43 1.21
N SER A 47 10.62 -7.78 0.92
CA SER A 47 9.76 -7.04 0.01
C SER A 47 8.46 -6.70 0.69
N VAL A 48 8.17 -5.39 0.72
CA VAL A 48 6.89 -4.87 1.19
C VAL A 48 6.14 -4.28 0.01
N ALA A 49 4.82 -4.38 0.08
CA ALA A 49 3.89 -3.74 -0.81
C ALA A 49 3.07 -2.69 -0.07
N PHE A 50 2.82 -1.59 -0.77
CA PHE A 50 1.87 -0.56 -0.38
C PHE A 50 0.60 -0.76 -1.21
N LEU A 51 -0.40 -1.42 -0.63
CA LEU A 51 -1.69 -1.62 -1.29
C LEU A 51 -2.55 -0.38 -1.08
N LEU A 52 -3.09 0.15 -2.18
CA LEU A 52 -4.03 1.26 -2.21
C LEU A 52 -5.38 0.79 -2.73
N GLU A 53 -6.43 1.10 -1.98
CA GLU A 53 -7.82 0.89 -2.36
C GLU A 53 -8.53 2.23 -2.28
N CYS A 54 -8.99 2.72 -3.42
CA CYS A 54 -9.56 4.05 -3.54
C CYS A 54 -10.98 3.99 -4.08
N SER A 55 -11.76 4.99 -3.71
CA SER A 55 -13.10 5.19 -4.23
C SER A 55 -13.41 6.66 -4.44
N CYS A 56 -14.29 6.93 -5.39
CA CYS A 56 -14.72 8.29 -5.72
C CYS A 56 -16.13 8.26 -6.31
N LYS A 57 -16.76 9.42 -6.35
CA LYS A 57 -17.97 9.64 -7.14
C LYS A 57 -17.56 10.44 -8.38
N SER A 58 -17.82 9.88 -9.56
CA SER A 58 -17.57 10.55 -10.84
C SER A 58 -18.42 11.82 -10.93
N ALA A 59 -17.79 12.94 -11.25
CA ALA A 59 -18.48 14.19 -11.49
C ALA A 59 -19.31 14.16 -12.78
N THR A 60 -18.95 13.31 -13.74
CA THR A 60 -19.57 13.25 -15.07
C THR A 60 -20.92 12.53 -15.07
N ASP A 61 -21.01 11.38 -14.41
CA ASP A 61 -22.20 10.52 -14.42
C ASP A 61 -22.75 10.25 -13.01
N GLY A 62 -22.14 10.82 -11.97
CA GLY A 62 -22.55 10.64 -10.59
C GLY A 62 -22.33 9.22 -10.04
N LYS A 63 -21.70 8.33 -10.82
CA LYS A 63 -21.51 6.93 -10.41
C LYS A 63 -20.35 6.79 -9.46
N PHE A 64 -20.45 5.81 -8.58
CA PHE A 64 -19.37 5.42 -7.70
C PHE A 64 -18.37 4.56 -8.46
N PHE A 65 -17.09 4.88 -8.32
CA PHE A 65 -15.97 4.12 -8.90
C PHE A 65 -15.02 3.71 -7.81
N GLU A 66 -14.55 2.48 -7.90
CA GLU A 66 -13.51 1.95 -7.03
C GLU A 66 -12.34 1.48 -7.89
N TYR A 67 -11.13 1.71 -7.41
CA TYR A 67 -9.91 1.31 -8.08
C TYR A 67 -8.84 0.94 -7.06
N SER A 68 -7.96 0.01 -7.42
CA SER A 68 -6.84 -0.38 -6.56
C SER A 68 -5.53 -0.49 -7.33
N CYS A 69 -4.43 -0.39 -6.59
CA CYS A 69 -3.09 -0.65 -7.08
C CYS A 69 -2.19 -1.06 -5.94
N GLU A 70 -1.11 -1.76 -6.27
CA GLU A 70 -0.11 -2.18 -5.31
C GLU A 70 1.25 -1.68 -5.78
N TYR A 71 2.04 -1.12 -4.86
CA TYR A 71 3.41 -0.71 -5.14
C TYR A 71 4.38 -1.54 -4.31
N GLU A 72 5.20 -2.34 -4.94
CA GLU A 72 6.12 -3.26 -4.27
C GLU A 72 7.57 -2.81 -4.43
N GLY A 73 8.36 -2.98 -3.36
CA GLY A 73 9.81 -2.85 -3.40
C GLY A 73 10.46 -3.32 -2.10
N ASN A 74 11.77 -3.11 -2.00
CA ASN A 74 12.56 -3.48 -0.83
C ASN A 74 13.01 -2.22 -0.05
N PRO A 75 12.25 -1.79 0.97
CA PRO A 75 12.63 -0.65 1.80
C PRO A 75 13.62 -1.01 2.91
N HIS A 76 13.87 -2.31 3.18
CA HIS A 76 14.87 -2.75 4.16
C HIS A 76 16.29 -2.37 3.73
N ASP A 77 16.50 -2.13 2.44
CA ASP A 77 17.75 -1.57 1.91
C ASP A 77 18.00 -0.14 2.45
N CYS A 78 16.96 0.58 2.88
CA CYS A 78 17.10 1.91 3.46
C CYS A 78 17.65 1.84 4.89
N GLU A 79 18.77 2.52 5.14
CA GLU A 79 19.49 2.53 6.42
C GLU A 79 18.61 2.82 7.66
N TYR A 80 17.53 3.58 7.49
CA TYR A 80 16.66 4.00 8.60
C TYR A 80 15.30 3.30 8.63
N PHE A 81 15.01 2.36 7.73
CA PHE A 81 13.70 1.70 7.69
C PHE A 81 13.47 0.80 8.91
N ASP A 82 14.42 -0.09 9.20
CA ASP A 82 14.34 -1.02 10.34
C ASP A 82 14.69 -0.38 11.69
N LYS A 83 15.14 0.88 11.69
CA LYS A 83 15.38 1.64 12.92
C LYS A 83 14.05 2.01 13.58
N THR A 84 14.04 2.22 14.89
CA THR A 84 12.82 2.56 15.64
C THR A 84 12.07 3.75 15.01
N GLY A 85 10.82 3.52 14.64
CA GLY A 85 9.97 4.51 13.97
C GLY A 85 10.32 4.78 12.50
N GLY A 86 11.18 3.98 11.88
CA GLY A 86 11.55 4.05 10.47
C GLY A 86 10.40 3.65 9.55
N ALA A 87 9.93 2.42 9.65
CA ALA A 87 8.80 1.92 8.87
C ALA A 87 7.52 2.78 8.98
N PRO A 88 7.05 3.22 10.17
CA PRO A 88 5.91 4.16 10.25
C PRO A 88 6.16 5.47 9.48
N ARG A 89 7.37 6.02 9.55
CA ARG A 89 7.74 7.24 8.82
C ARG A 89 7.80 7.02 7.31
N PHE A 90 8.31 5.86 6.88
CA PHE A 90 8.31 5.44 5.47
C PHE A 90 6.91 5.50 4.90
N PHE A 91 5.98 4.73 5.48
CA PHE A 91 4.63 4.59 4.96
C PHE A 91 3.83 5.88 5.03
N HIS A 92 4.02 6.68 6.08
CA HIS A 92 3.40 8.00 6.17
C HIS A 92 3.89 8.96 5.07
N GLN A 93 5.18 8.93 4.71
CA GLN A 93 5.72 9.76 3.62
C GLN A 93 5.22 9.29 2.25
N ILE A 94 5.14 7.99 2.02
CA ILE A 94 4.53 7.41 0.81
C ILE A 94 3.04 7.77 0.71
N ALA A 95 2.29 7.70 1.81
CA ALA A 95 0.88 8.09 1.84
C ALA A 95 0.69 9.57 1.50
N ASN A 96 1.52 10.46 2.06
CA ASN A 96 1.48 11.89 1.73
C ASN A 96 1.80 12.15 0.26
N TYR A 97 2.76 11.41 -0.31
CA TYR A 97 3.04 11.50 -1.74
C TYR A 97 1.81 11.20 -2.60
N PHE A 98 1.04 10.15 -2.30
CA PHE A 98 -0.17 9.82 -3.06
C PHE A 98 -1.34 10.78 -2.78
N LYS A 99 -1.42 11.30 -1.55
CA LYS A 99 -2.41 12.31 -1.17
C LYS A 99 -2.31 13.57 -2.05
N GLU A 100 -1.09 14.03 -2.33
CA GLU A 100 -0.81 15.23 -3.14
C GLU A 100 -0.96 15.00 -4.66
N ARG A 101 -1.34 13.79 -5.09
CA ARG A 101 -1.59 13.51 -6.52
C ARG A 101 -3.06 13.72 -6.86
N SER A 102 -3.31 14.07 -8.12
CA SER A 102 -4.67 14.16 -8.64
C SER A 102 -5.42 12.84 -8.50
N HIS A 103 -4.77 11.73 -8.87
CA HIS A 103 -5.31 10.39 -8.64
C HIS A 103 -4.21 9.46 -8.13
N ALA A 104 -4.54 8.66 -7.13
CA ALA A 104 -3.73 7.51 -6.75
C ALA A 104 -3.70 6.49 -7.91
N CYS A 105 -2.70 5.60 -7.94
CA CYS A 105 -2.57 4.55 -8.95
C CYS A 105 -2.22 5.00 -10.38
N LEU A 106 -1.80 6.25 -10.60
CA LEU A 106 -1.33 6.71 -11.93
C LEU A 106 0.18 6.59 -12.13
N ALA A 107 0.97 6.48 -11.06
CA ALA A 107 2.40 6.34 -11.17
C ALA A 107 2.75 4.86 -11.44
N ASP A 108 3.66 4.60 -12.38
CA ASP A 108 4.19 3.26 -12.59
C ASP A 108 5.24 2.90 -11.53
N SER A 109 5.89 3.92 -10.95
CA SER A 109 6.88 3.75 -9.89
C SER A 109 6.95 4.97 -8.98
N VAL A 110 7.39 4.76 -7.74
CA VAL A 110 7.72 5.81 -6.77
C VAL A 110 9.20 5.78 -6.47
N ASP A 111 9.88 6.89 -6.73
CA ASP A 111 11.28 7.09 -6.33
C ASP A 111 11.33 7.46 -4.85
N VAL A 112 11.55 6.47 -3.99
CA VAL A 112 11.48 6.66 -2.53
C VAL A 112 12.60 7.54 -2.00
N SER A 113 13.71 7.71 -2.74
CA SER A 113 14.79 8.62 -2.36
C SER A 113 14.35 10.08 -2.39
N LYS A 114 13.42 10.42 -3.29
CA LYS A 114 12.83 11.77 -3.42
C LYS A 114 11.62 11.98 -2.53
N VAL A 115 10.92 10.90 -2.20
CA VAL A 115 9.67 10.95 -1.41
C VAL A 115 9.94 10.83 0.09
N THR A 116 10.94 10.05 0.48
CA THR A 116 11.19 9.73 1.87
C THR A 116 12.50 10.33 2.37
N LYS A 117 12.49 10.84 3.60
CA LYS A 117 13.72 11.38 4.24
C LYS A 117 14.63 10.27 4.76
N ILE A 118 14.11 9.06 4.91
CA ILE A 118 14.80 7.92 5.50
C ILE A 118 15.57 7.10 4.45
N CYS A 119 15.28 7.28 3.17
CA CYS A 119 15.98 6.64 2.05
C CYS A 119 16.76 7.67 1.17
N SER A 120 17.02 8.88 1.67
CA SER A 120 17.52 10.01 0.87
C SER A 120 18.92 9.83 0.28
N ASN A 121 19.71 8.89 0.81
CA ASN A 121 21.11 8.67 0.41
C ASN A 121 21.27 7.49 -0.55
N MET A 122 20.19 6.94 -1.09
CA MET A 122 20.23 5.75 -1.93
C MET A 122 20.04 6.05 -3.42
N SER A 123 20.74 5.31 -4.28
CA SER A 123 20.75 5.53 -5.72
C SER A 123 19.54 4.93 -6.46
N THR A 124 18.84 3.95 -5.90
CA THR A 124 17.66 3.33 -6.53
C THR A 124 16.86 2.46 -5.56
N HIS A 125 15.71 2.94 -5.06
CA HIS A 125 14.66 2.06 -4.53
C HIS A 125 13.32 2.52 -5.11
N LEU A 126 12.85 1.75 -6.08
CA LEU A 126 11.59 2.02 -6.77
C LEU A 126 10.53 1.16 -6.10
N LEU A 127 9.52 1.77 -5.47
CA LEU A 127 8.28 1.04 -5.30
C LEU A 127 7.63 1.00 -6.68
N THR A 128 7.58 -0.19 -7.29
CA THR A 128 7.07 -0.37 -8.64
C THR A 128 5.63 -0.85 -8.55
N ARG A 129 4.77 -0.25 -9.36
CA ARG A 129 3.38 -0.65 -9.44
C ARG A 129 3.32 -2.08 -9.97
N ARG A 130 2.68 -2.97 -9.22
CA ARG A 130 2.24 -4.27 -9.71
C ARG A 130 0.78 -4.17 -10.14
N GLU A 131 0.41 -4.93 -11.17
CA GLU A 131 -1.00 -5.15 -11.46
C GLU A 131 -1.59 -5.91 -10.27
N ALA A 132 -2.46 -5.24 -9.50
CA ALA A 132 -3.19 -5.88 -8.42
C ALA A 132 -4.01 -7.03 -9.04
N GLY A 133 -3.69 -8.27 -8.68
CA GLY A 133 -4.39 -9.45 -9.19
C GLY A 133 -5.89 -9.35 -8.93
N LYS A 134 -6.70 -9.50 -10.00
CA LYS A 134 -8.19 -9.46 -9.97
C LYS A 134 -8.77 -8.48 -8.93
N GLY A 135 -8.33 -7.22 -8.96
CA GLY A 135 -8.89 -6.14 -8.15
C GLY A 135 -9.94 -5.31 -8.90
N ARG A 136 -10.58 -4.38 -8.18
CA ARG A 136 -11.49 -3.37 -8.72
C ARG A 136 -10.72 -2.52 -9.73
N ASN A 137 -10.94 -2.74 -11.03
CA ASN A 137 -10.21 -2.11 -12.13
C ASN A 137 -10.92 -0.88 -12.68
N GLY A 138 -11.35 0.03 -11.81
CA GLY A 138 -11.84 1.33 -12.24
C GLY A 138 -10.69 2.17 -12.81
N ASP A 139 -10.96 2.96 -13.86
CA ASP A 139 -10.01 3.97 -14.33
C ASP A 139 -10.00 5.15 -13.33
N PRO A 140 -8.87 5.41 -12.63
CA PRO A 140 -8.77 6.49 -11.64
C PRO A 140 -9.12 7.86 -12.24
N LYS A 141 -8.96 8.05 -13.55
CA LYS A 141 -9.27 9.32 -14.24
C LYS A 141 -10.76 9.65 -14.24
N ARG A 142 -11.63 8.65 -14.04
CA ARG A 142 -13.09 8.88 -13.88
C ARG A 142 -13.45 9.64 -12.61
N CYS A 143 -12.49 9.78 -11.70
CA CYS A 143 -12.64 10.54 -10.46
C CYS A 143 -12.34 12.04 -10.62
N SER A 144 -12.11 12.55 -11.84
CA SER A 144 -11.73 13.95 -12.03
C SER A 144 -12.88 14.90 -11.70
N ASN A 145 -12.63 15.83 -10.77
CA ASN A 145 -13.52 16.95 -10.49
C ASN A 145 -13.07 18.14 -11.36
N GLU A 146 -13.40 18.13 -12.65
CA GLU A 146 -13.17 19.30 -13.53
C GLU A 146 -13.85 20.59 -12.99
N GLY A 147 -14.87 20.45 -12.12
CA GLY A 147 -15.57 21.57 -11.49
C GLY A 147 -14.80 22.30 -10.36
N SER A 148 -13.77 21.70 -9.75
CA SER A 148 -13.07 22.29 -8.59
C SER A 148 -12.05 23.37 -8.96
N ARG A 149 -11.63 23.41 -10.24
CA ARG A 149 -10.56 24.31 -10.70
C ARG A 149 -11.02 25.76 -10.90
N LYS A 150 -12.33 26.03 -10.90
CA LYS A 150 -12.90 27.38 -11.07
C LYS A 150 -13.00 28.22 -9.78
N ARG A 151 -12.61 27.70 -8.60
CA ARG A 151 -12.77 28.40 -7.31
C ARG A 151 -11.49 28.97 -6.70
N ARG A 152 -10.39 29.04 -7.46
CA ARG A 152 -9.12 29.66 -7.02
C ARG A 152 -8.64 30.80 -7.93
N GLU A 153 -9.55 31.40 -8.70
CA GLU A 153 -9.30 32.64 -9.46
C GLU A 153 -10.41 33.68 -9.18
N LEU A 154 -10.64 33.96 -7.90
CA LEU A 154 -11.37 35.14 -7.42
C LEU A 154 -10.62 35.76 -6.24
#